data_AF-A0A6L9ZAE6-F1
#
_entry.id   AF-A0A6L9ZAE6-F1
#
_cell.length_a   1.000
_cell.length_b   1.000
_cell.length_c   1.000
_cell.angle_alpha   90.00
_cell.angle_beta   90.00
_cell.angle_gamma   90.00
#
_symmetry.space_group_name_H-M   'P 1'
#
loop_
_entity.id
_entity.type
_entity.pdbx_description
1 polymer ?
#
loop_
_entity_poly.entity_id
_entity_poly.type
_entity_poly.pdbx_seq_one_letter_code
_entity_poly.pdbx_strand_id
1 'polypeptide(L)'
;MSQSTSQTRRCQRNRKRSKRRSILCPIHGCYLDSVSQKYRLFADRPGQLKQRGVPQKYALMLIATKTTVAIEGEWLEAFWCNECQETKWYHVCKSSDRTYKISLAPTELWQQVTGVIDPDGNSSVGEFTRRQSKRIGFHGIKDFGAI
;
A
#
# COMPACT_ATOMS: atom_id res chain seq x y z
N MET A 1 -28.67 51.55 15.10
CA MET A 1 -27.29 51.08 14.82
C MET A 1 -27.09 49.81 15.64
N SER A 2 -27.25 48.63 15.03
CA SER A 2 -26.15 47.75 14.57
C SER A 2 -25.57 46.97 15.78
N GLN A 3 -25.51 45.64 15.87
CA GLN A 3 -25.57 44.56 14.87
C GLN A 3 -26.04 43.26 15.54
N SER A 4 -26.97 42.55 14.91
CA SER A 4 -27.34 41.17 15.21
C SER A 4 -26.19 40.23 14.82
N THR A 5 -25.60 39.52 15.77
CA THR A 5 -24.61 38.47 15.49
C THR A 5 -25.29 37.32 14.76
N SER A 6 -25.02 37.24 13.46
CA SER A 6 -25.44 36.14 12.61
C SER A 6 -24.73 34.86 13.07
N GLN A 7 -25.39 34.08 13.94
CA GLN A 7 -25.06 32.68 14.18
C GLN A 7 -25.09 31.98 12.82
N THR A 8 -23.91 31.84 12.22
CA THR A 8 -23.75 31.09 10.99
C THR A 8 -24.08 29.66 11.34
N ARG A 9 -25.27 29.23 10.89
CA ARG A 9 -25.65 27.83 10.74
C ARG A 9 -24.54 27.19 9.89
N ARG A 10 -23.43 26.79 10.52
CA ARG A 10 -22.48 25.85 9.93
C ARG A 10 -23.26 24.57 9.84
N CYS A 11 -23.91 24.43 8.68
CA CYS A 11 -24.79 23.37 8.31
C CYS A 11 -24.27 22.09 8.95
N GLN A 12 -25.12 21.46 9.76
CA GLN A 12 -25.09 20.03 9.99
C GLN A 12 -25.23 19.36 8.62
N ARG A 13 -24.18 19.44 7.80
CA ARG A 13 -24.05 18.63 6.60
C ARG A 13 -24.04 17.25 7.19
N ASN A 14 -25.15 16.55 6.98
CA ASN A 14 -25.27 15.13 7.16
C ASN A 14 -24.18 14.52 6.29
N ARG A 15 -22.96 14.45 6.82
CA ARG A 15 -21.88 13.69 6.25
C ARG A 15 -22.41 12.27 6.36
N LYS A 16 -23.05 11.79 5.30
CA LYS A 16 -23.12 10.36 4.97
C LYS A 16 -21.67 9.91 4.80
N ARG A 17 -20.92 9.91 5.91
CA ARG A 17 -19.58 9.38 5.98
C ARG A 17 -19.79 7.92 5.65
N SER A 18 -19.17 7.48 4.57
CA SER A 18 -19.14 6.07 4.24
C SER A 18 -18.75 5.31 5.51
N LYS A 19 -19.52 4.28 5.87
CA LYS A 19 -19.19 3.42 7.00
C LYS A 19 -17.70 3.06 6.91
N ARG A 20 -16.96 3.26 8.01
CA ARG A 20 -15.51 3.00 8.07
C ARG A 20 -15.26 1.56 7.61
N ARG A 21 -14.18 1.35 6.86
CA ARG A 21 -13.73 0.00 6.50
C ARG A 21 -13.38 -0.74 7.80
N SER A 22 -13.96 -1.90 8.02
CA SER A 22 -13.64 -2.76 9.17
C SER A 22 -12.31 -3.48 8.91
N ILE A 23 -11.21 -2.75 9.05
CA ILE A 23 -9.84 -3.27 8.97
C ILE A 23 -9.29 -3.25 10.40
N LEU A 24 -8.96 -4.43 10.92
CA LEU A 24 -8.56 -4.62 12.32
C LEU A 24 -7.11 -5.06 12.40
N CYS A 25 -6.42 -4.69 13.47
CA CYS A 25 -5.08 -5.16 13.77
C CYS A 25 -5.11 -6.68 14.03
N PRO A 26 -4.24 -7.49 13.40
CA PRO A 26 -4.24 -8.93 13.62
C PRO A 26 -3.76 -9.35 15.02
N ILE A 27 -3.08 -8.45 15.75
CA ILE A 27 -2.55 -8.72 17.09
C ILE A 27 -3.56 -8.32 18.16
N HIS A 28 -4.12 -7.10 18.05
CA HIS A 28 -4.92 -6.48 19.11
C HIS A 28 -6.42 -6.45 18.81
N GLY A 29 -6.84 -6.70 17.56
CA GLY A 29 -8.24 -6.58 17.14
C GLY A 29 -8.78 -5.14 17.10
N CYS A 30 -7.97 -4.13 17.45
CA CYS A 30 -8.35 -2.73 17.36
C CYS A 30 -8.44 -2.27 15.90
N TYR A 31 -9.16 -1.17 15.63
CA TYR A 31 -9.23 -0.62 14.28
C TYR A 31 -7.89 -0.03 13.84
N LEU A 32 -7.50 -0.32 12.61
CA LEU A 32 -6.34 0.29 11.96
C LEU A 32 -6.70 1.60 11.28
N ASP A 33 -5.81 2.59 11.43
CA ASP A 33 -5.92 3.87 10.75
C ASP A 33 -5.07 3.89 9.49
N SER A 34 -5.72 4.18 8.36
CA SER A 34 -5.05 4.32 7.07
C SER A 34 -4.19 5.58 7.08
N VAL A 35 -2.89 5.42 6.82
CA VAL A 35 -1.91 6.51 6.80
C VAL A 35 -1.22 6.66 5.44
N SER A 36 -1.62 5.88 4.43
CA SER A 36 -1.17 6.02 3.04
C SER A 36 -2.32 5.96 2.05
N GLN A 37 -2.03 6.33 0.81
CA GLN A 37 -2.90 5.98 -0.32
C GLN A 37 -2.91 4.47 -0.59
N LYS A 38 -3.84 4.03 -1.45
CA LYS A 38 -3.94 2.64 -1.88
C LYS A 38 -3.07 2.41 -3.10
N TYR A 39 -2.21 1.39 -3.04
CA TYR A 39 -1.36 1.03 -4.15
C TYR A 39 -1.81 -0.29 -4.77
N ARG A 40 -2.39 -0.21 -5.98
CA ARG A 40 -2.97 -1.38 -6.66
C ARG A 40 -1.88 -2.37 -7.06
N LEU A 41 -2.22 -3.65 -6.98
CA LEU A 41 -1.38 -4.73 -7.47
C LEU A 41 -1.61 -4.98 -8.96
N PHE A 42 -0.55 -5.36 -9.65
CA PHE A 42 -0.55 -5.72 -11.07
C PHE A 42 0.06 -7.11 -11.24
N ALA A 43 -0.59 -7.94 -12.05
CA ALA A 43 -0.06 -9.21 -12.48
C ALA A 43 0.67 -9.07 -13.81
N ASP A 44 1.91 -9.55 -13.85
CA ASP A 44 2.76 -9.62 -15.05
C ASP A 44 2.90 -11.07 -15.56
N ARG A 45 2.53 -12.05 -14.74
CA ARG A 45 2.62 -13.47 -15.07
C ARG A 45 1.25 -14.15 -15.07
N PRO A 46 1.01 -15.08 -16.01
CA PRO A 46 -0.26 -15.81 -16.08
C PRO A 46 -0.50 -16.67 -14.83
N GLY A 47 0.54 -17.15 -14.15
CA GLY A 47 0.43 -17.88 -12.90
C GLY A 47 -0.22 -17.07 -11.77
N GLN A 48 0.08 -15.78 -11.67
CA GLN A 48 -0.50 -14.88 -10.65
C GLN A 48 -2.00 -14.66 -10.88
N LEU A 49 -2.44 -14.64 -12.15
CA LEU A 49 -3.86 -14.58 -12.51
C LEU A 49 -4.56 -15.91 -12.25
N LYS A 50 -3.90 -17.04 -12.54
CA LYS A 50 -4.43 -18.38 -12.28
C LYS A 50 -4.69 -18.63 -10.79
N GLN A 51 -3.77 -18.21 -9.92
CA GLN A 51 -3.94 -18.27 -8.46
C GLN A 51 -5.18 -17.50 -7.97
N ARG A 52 -5.64 -16.52 -8.76
CA ARG A 52 -6.83 -15.70 -8.48
C ARG A 52 -8.08 -16.19 -9.21
N GLY A 53 -8.04 -17.40 -9.76
CA GLY A 53 -9.19 -18.06 -10.39
C GLY A 53 -9.36 -17.74 -11.88
N VAL A 54 -8.44 -17.04 -12.53
CA VAL A 54 -8.51 -16.81 -13.98
C VAL A 54 -8.13 -18.11 -14.72
N PRO A 55 -8.94 -18.60 -15.66
CA PRO A 55 -8.60 -19.81 -16.39
C PRO A 55 -7.32 -19.62 -17.23
N GLN A 56 -6.50 -20.66 -17.34
CA GLN A 56 -5.17 -20.60 -17.95
C GLN A 56 -5.15 -19.92 -19.33
N LYS A 57 -6.07 -20.29 -20.22
CA LYS A 57 -6.15 -19.72 -21.57
C LYS A 57 -6.37 -18.20 -21.55
N TYR A 58 -7.26 -17.73 -20.67
CA TYR A 58 -7.53 -16.30 -20.51
C TYR A 58 -6.36 -15.58 -19.86
N ALA A 59 -5.71 -16.18 -18.86
CA ALA A 59 -4.54 -15.61 -18.23
C ALA A 59 -3.39 -15.41 -19.23
N LEU A 60 -3.11 -16.42 -20.06
CA LEU A 60 -2.11 -16.33 -21.13
C LEU A 60 -2.45 -15.22 -22.13
N MET A 61 -3.68 -15.19 -22.61
CA MET A 61 -4.15 -14.17 -23.57
C MET A 61 -4.03 -12.76 -22.99
N LEU A 62 -4.48 -12.54 -21.75
CA LEU A 62 -4.45 -11.23 -21.10
C LEU A 62 -3.02 -10.70 -20.95
N ILE A 63 -2.08 -11.54 -20.52
CA ILE A 63 -0.67 -11.15 -20.38
C ILE A 63 -0.06 -10.89 -21.76
N ALA A 64 -0.33 -11.72 -22.76
CA ALA A 64 0.16 -11.50 -24.13
C ALA A 64 -0.35 -10.19 -24.76
N THR A 65 -1.59 -9.80 -24.46
CA THR A 65 -2.20 -8.58 -25.03
C THR A 65 -1.86 -7.32 -24.26
N LYS A 66 -1.83 -7.37 -22.93
CA LYS A 66 -1.73 -6.16 -22.07
C LYS A 66 -0.39 -6.02 -21.36
N THR A 67 0.46 -7.06 -21.39
CA THR A 67 1.73 -7.19 -20.65
C THR A 67 1.54 -7.21 -19.13
N THR A 68 0.76 -6.29 -18.57
CA THR A 68 0.39 -6.25 -17.15
C THR A 68 -1.12 -6.05 -17.00
N VAL A 69 -1.68 -6.67 -15.96
CA VAL A 69 -3.12 -6.64 -15.68
C VAL A 69 -3.34 -6.20 -14.24
N ALA A 70 -4.12 -5.15 -14.03
CA ALA A 70 -4.48 -4.71 -12.70
C ALA A 70 -5.31 -5.78 -11.97
N ILE A 71 -4.91 -6.14 -10.76
CA ILE A 71 -5.65 -7.04 -9.89
C ILE A 71 -6.74 -6.23 -9.19
N GLU A 72 -7.99 -6.65 -9.36
CA GLU A 72 -9.12 -5.99 -8.70
C GLU A 72 -9.28 -6.46 -7.27
N GLY A 73 -9.66 -5.53 -6.38
CA GLY A 73 -9.94 -5.86 -4.98
C GLY A 73 -8.71 -6.07 -4.10
N GLU A 74 -7.49 -6.02 -4.65
CA GLU A 74 -6.24 -6.16 -3.89
C GLU A 74 -5.35 -4.93 -4.01
N TRP A 75 -4.72 -4.52 -2.90
CA TRP A 75 -3.76 -3.42 -2.87
C TRP A 75 -2.83 -3.49 -1.65
N LEU A 76 -1.74 -2.74 -1.67
CA LEU A 76 -0.92 -2.42 -0.50
C LEU A 76 -1.34 -1.09 0.11
N GLU A 77 -1.39 -1.03 1.43
CA GLU A 77 -1.70 0.19 2.19
C GLU A 77 -1.00 0.15 3.56
N ALA A 78 -0.49 1.30 3.99
CA ALA A 78 0.13 1.49 5.29
C ALA A 78 -0.95 1.84 6.33
N PHE A 79 -0.86 1.19 7.47
CA PHE A 79 -1.78 1.36 8.57
C PHE A 79 -1.04 1.62 9.89
N TRP A 80 -1.52 2.60 10.64
CA TRP A 80 -1.16 2.85 12.02
C TRP A 80 -2.05 2.04 12.96
N CYS A 81 -1.43 1.44 13.97
CA CYS A 81 -2.13 0.77 15.06
C CYS A 81 -1.90 1.53 16.36
N ASN A 82 -2.99 1.89 17.05
CA ASN A 82 -2.90 2.65 18.30
C ASN A 82 -2.32 1.83 19.47
N GLU A 83 -2.46 0.50 19.44
CA GLU A 83 -1.90 -0.36 20.49
C GLU A 83 -0.46 -0.78 20.17
N CYS A 84 -0.15 -1.07 18.90
CA CYS A 84 1.23 -1.37 18.51
C CYS A 84 2.14 -0.14 18.51
N GLN A 85 1.57 1.07 18.41
CA GLN A 85 2.31 2.34 18.29
C GLN A 85 3.30 2.35 17.11
N GLU A 86 2.91 1.71 15.99
CA GLU A 86 3.75 1.62 14.80
C GLU A 86 2.91 1.64 13.51
N THR A 87 3.56 2.03 12.41
CA THR A 87 3.00 1.92 11.06
C THR A 87 3.51 0.65 10.41
N LYS A 88 2.59 -0.19 9.93
CA LYS A 88 2.91 -1.42 9.18
C LYS A 88 2.22 -1.42 7.82
N TRP A 89 2.86 -2.06 6.85
CA TRP A 89 2.30 -2.26 5.52
C TRP A 89 1.55 -3.57 5.45
N TYR A 90 0.34 -3.51 4.90
CA TYR A 90 -0.52 -4.67 4.75
C TYR A 90 -0.95 -4.84 3.30
N HIS A 91 -1.00 -6.10 2.87
CA HIS A 91 -1.75 -6.52 1.71
C HIS A 91 -3.21 -6.63 2.10
N VAL A 92 -4.07 -5.87 1.42
CA VAL A 92 -5.51 -5.81 1.68
C VAL A 92 -6.25 -6.49 0.55
N CYS A 93 -7.02 -7.51 0.88
CA CYS A 93 -7.91 -8.21 -0.04
C CYS A 93 -9.37 -7.90 0.32
N LYS A 94 -10.06 -7.17 -0.56
CA LYS A 94 -11.49 -6.92 -0.45
C LYS A 94 -12.27 -8.14 -0.95
N SER A 95 -13.08 -8.72 -0.08
CA SER A 95 -14.06 -9.75 -0.44
C SER A 95 -15.41 -9.12 -0.82
N SER A 96 -16.40 -9.94 -1.22
CA SER A 96 -17.78 -9.47 -1.36
C SER A 96 -18.27 -8.93 0.01
N ASP A 97 -19.12 -7.91 -0.02
CA ASP A 97 -19.78 -7.36 1.20
C ASP A 97 -18.92 -6.49 2.12
N ARG A 98 -17.95 -5.74 1.56
CA ARG A 98 -17.09 -4.79 2.31
C ARG A 98 -16.31 -5.42 3.46
N THR A 99 -16.12 -6.73 3.40
CA THR A 99 -15.20 -7.44 4.28
C THR A 99 -13.79 -7.34 3.70
N TYR A 100 -12.81 -7.14 4.57
CA TYR A 100 -11.42 -6.94 4.20
C TYR A 100 -10.58 -7.96 4.95
N LYS A 101 -9.81 -8.75 4.21
CA LYS A 101 -8.76 -9.58 4.78
C LYS A 101 -7.46 -8.82 4.65
N ILE A 102 -6.64 -8.84 5.70
CA ILE A 102 -5.32 -8.24 5.68
C ILE A 102 -4.26 -9.26 6.08
N SER A 103 -3.10 -9.16 5.46
CA SER A 103 -1.87 -9.84 5.87
C SER A 103 -0.73 -8.85 5.81
N LEU A 104 0.35 -9.08 6.56
CA LEU A 104 1.56 -8.27 6.39
C LEU A 104 2.02 -8.34 4.94
N ALA A 105 2.44 -7.19 4.39
CA ALA A 105 2.85 -7.08 3.00
C ALA A 105 4.13 -7.92 2.77
N PRO A 106 4.05 -9.03 2.00
CA PRO A 106 5.23 -9.81 1.66
C PRO A 106 6.13 -9.02 0.72
N THR A 107 7.45 -9.21 0.83
CA THR A 107 8.47 -8.55 0.00
C THR A 107 8.20 -8.71 -1.50
N GLU A 108 7.69 -9.86 -1.92
CA GLU A 108 7.41 -10.20 -3.32
C GLU A 108 6.31 -9.34 -3.94
N LEU A 109 5.33 -8.89 -3.14
CA LEU A 109 4.22 -8.07 -3.63
C LEU A 109 4.69 -6.66 -3.99
N TRP A 110 5.78 -6.17 -3.41
CA TRP A 110 6.32 -4.85 -3.74
C TRP A 110 6.79 -4.73 -5.19
N GLN A 111 7.15 -5.85 -5.82
CA GLN A 111 7.48 -5.89 -7.25
C GLN A 111 6.24 -5.77 -8.15
N GLN A 112 5.05 -6.03 -7.60
CA GLN A 112 3.77 -6.00 -8.32
C GLN A 112 3.05 -4.64 -8.19
N VAL A 113 3.69 -3.65 -7.56
CA VAL A 113 3.08 -2.35 -7.27
C VAL A 113 3.92 -1.22 -7.86
N THR A 114 3.25 -0.16 -8.33
CA THR A 114 3.91 1.04 -8.86
C THR A 114 3.71 2.24 -7.93
N GLY A 115 4.72 3.11 -7.87
CA GLY A 115 4.65 4.38 -7.13
C GLY A 115 4.89 4.26 -5.61
N VAL A 116 5.30 3.09 -5.12
CA VAL A 116 5.74 2.87 -3.74
C VAL A 116 6.90 1.91 -3.72
N ILE A 117 7.82 2.11 -2.78
CA ILE A 117 8.99 1.26 -2.56
C ILE A 117 8.80 0.55 -1.22
N ASP A 118 9.27 -0.69 -1.15
CA ASP A 118 9.37 -1.43 0.11
C ASP A 118 10.07 -0.55 1.17
N PRO A 119 9.47 -0.33 2.35
CA PRO A 119 10.09 0.43 3.44
C PRO A 119 11.45 -0.15 3.88
N ASP A 120 11.67 -1.45 3.71
CA ASP A 120 12.96 -2.10 4.03
C ASP A 120 14.02 -1.86 2.94
N GLY A 121 13.60 -1.31 1.80
CA GLY A 121 14.41 -0.97 0.63
C GLY A 121 14.35 -2.02 -0.47
N ASN A 122 14.95 -1.70 -1.61
CA ASN A 122 15.04 -2.65 -2.72
C ASN A 122 16.04 -3.77 -2.39
N SER A 123 15.56 -5.02 -2.34
CA SER A 123 16.37 -6.20 -2.07
C SER A 123 17.47 -6.46 -3.11
N SER A 124 17.35 -5.92 -4.32
CA SER A 124 18.40 -6.03 -5.35
C SER A 124 19.57 -5.06 -5.13
N VAL A 125 19.44 -4.13 -4.18
CA VAL A 125 20.45 -3.12 -3.88
C VAL A 125 21.23 -3.56 -2.64
N GLY A 126 22.51 -3.88 -2.83
CA GLY A 126 23.41 -4.20 -1.72
C GLY A 126 23.51 -3.07 -0.69
N GLU A 127 23.85 -3.42 0.55
CA GLU A 127 23.89 -2.45 1.66
C GLU A 127 24.81 -1.26 1.38
N PHE A 128 25.93 -1.50 0.70
CA PHE A 128 26.84 -0.46 0.22
C PHE A 128 26.13 0.57 -0.66
N THR A 129 25.48 0.13 -1.73
CA THR A 129 24.76 1.00 -2.65
C THR A 129 23.60 1.70 -1.94
N ARG A 130 22.90 1.03 -1.01
CA ARG A 130 21.85 1.65 -0.18
C ARG A 130 22.39 2.79 0.68
N ARG A 131 23.55 2.60 1.33
CA ARG A 131 24.22 3.63 2.14
C ARG A 131 24.68 4.80 1.28
N GLN A 132 25.29 4.53 0.13
CA GLN A 132 25.79 5.57 -0.78
C GLN A 132 24.64 6.38 -1.40
N SER A 133 23.52 5.74 -1.76
CA SER A 133 22.34 6.42 -2.33
C SER A 133 21.72 7.47 -1.39
N LYS A 134 21.86 7.28 -0.06
CA LYS A 134 21.37 8.21 0.96
C LYS A 134 22.35 9.36 1.26
N ARG A 135 23.60 9.28 0.79
CA ARG A 135 24.60 10.34 0.94
C ARG A 135 24.44 11.36 -0.19
N ILE A 136 23.45 12.26 -0.06
CA ILE A 136 23.32 13.44 -0.91
C ILE A 136 24.30 14.49 -0.37
N GLY A 137 25.56 14.39 -0.78
CA GLY A 137 26.62 15.34 -0.43
C GLY A 137 27.88 15.02 -1.23
N PHE A 138 28.51 16.06 -1.77
CA PHE A 138 29.70 16.03 -2.66
C PHE A 138 30.98 15.54 -1.93
N HIS A 139 30.93 14.43 -1.21
CA HIS A 139 32.09 13.76 -0.65
C HIS A 139 32.04 12.30 -1.12
N GLY A 140 32.37 12.15 -2.40
CA GLY A 140 32.49 10.85 -3.05
C GLY A 140 33.38 9.91 -2.23
N ILE A 141 32.84 8.71 -2.01
CA ILE A 141 33.56 7.44 -1.89
C ILE A 141 34.85 7.51 -1.06
N LYS A 142 34.72 7.36 0.27
CA LYS A 142 35.84 7.11 1.20
C LYS A 142 35.96 5.63 1.63
N ASP A 143 35.20 4.72 1.03
CA ASP A 143 35.11 3.33 1.49
C ASP A 143 36.15 2.39 0.83
N PHE A 144 36.97 2.89 -0.11
CA PHE A 144 38.14 2.16 -0.57
C PHE A 144 39.33 2.51 0.34
N GLY A 145 39.44 1.81 1.47
CA GLY A 145 40.66 1.81 2.27
C GLY A 145 41.78 1.16 1.46
N ALA A 146 42.89 1.87 1.28
CA ALA A 146 44.12 1.35 0.70
C ALA A 146 44.60 0.15 1.53
N ILE A 147 44.94 -0.93 0.83
CA ILE A 147 45.70 -2.07 1.36
C ILE A 147 47.14 -1.61 1.61
#